data_AF-A0A447MVT3-F1
#
_entry.id   AF-A0A447MVT3-F1
#
_cell.length_a   1.000
_cell.length_b   1.000
_cell.length_c   1.000
_cell.angle_alpha   90.00
_cell.angle_beta   90.00
_cell.angle_gamma   90.00
#
_symmetry.space_group_name_H-M   'P 1'
#
loop_
_entity.id
_entity.type
_entity.pdbx_description
1 polymer ?
#
loop_
_entity_poly.entity_id
_entity_poly.type
_entity_poly.pdbx_seq_one_letter_code
_entity_poly.pdbx_strand_id
1 'polypeptide(L)'
;MDMNFKKYKTVSFDIFDTLVSRRIYRPRDLFSLMQSTLATEKFFISAYEIGIIDNFPEIRVQAEVSARENRVRRFGGEPEILISEIYDEILKKHPQLSPATVKKIIDLEIQMEKIVLYKNARGSCLFEKAISDGCKVILISDMYLPSAILKELLTSCGYDISNIPVYSSGEERYSKK
;
A
#
# COMPACT_ATOMS: atom_id res chain seq x y z
N MET A 1 -16.37 -23.55 4.11
CA MET A 1 -15.18 -23.87 4.94
C MET A 1 -15.52 -23.24 6.26
N ASP A 2 -16.04 -24.04 7.18
CA ASP A 2 -16.86 -23.51 8.28
C ASP A 2 -15.98 -23.35 9.52
N MET A 3 -15.17 -22.28 9.52
CA MET A 3 -14.51 -21.84 10.75
C MET A 3 -15.58 -21.37 11.74
N ASN A 4 -15.58 -21.97 12.93
CA ASN A 4 -16.37 -21.48 14.05
C ASN A 4 -15.52 -20.47 14.83
N PHE A 5 -15.90 -19.18 14.77
CA PHE A 5 -15.15 -18.11 15.43
C PHE A 5 -15.58 -17.86 16.87
N LYS A 6 -16.69 -18.45 17.35
CA LYS A 6 -17.27 -18.19 18.69
C LYS A 6 -16.33 -18.46 19.87
N LYS A 7 -15.28 -19.25 19.65
CA LYS A 7 -14.24 -19.53 20.66
C LYS A 7 -13.16 -18.44 20.77
N TYR A 8 -13.17 -17.45 19.90
CA TYR A 8 -12.19 -16.37 19.86
C TYR A 8 -12.83 -15.04 20.26
N LYS A 9 -12.18 -14.33 21.18
CA LYS A 9 -12.58 -12.96 21.54
C LYS A 9 -12.24 -11.94 20.44
N THR A 10 -11.12 -12.16 19.75
CA THR A 10 -10.58 -11.23 18.76
C THR A 10 -9.98 -12.00 17.60
N VAL A 11 -10.18 -11.50 16.39
CA VAL A 11 -9.65 -12.07 15.14
C VAL A 11 -8.99 -10.94 14.36
N SER A 12 -7.72 -11.12 14.01
CA SER A 12 -7.02 -10.24 13.09
C SER A 12 -7.07 -10.79 11.67
N PHE A 13 -7.29 -9.94 10.68
CA PHE A 13 -7.14 -10.29 9.28
C PHE A 13 -5.98 -9.52 8.68
N ASP A 14 -5.13 -10.23 7.94
CA ASP A 14 -4.24 -9.56 7.00
C ASP A 14 -5.08 -8.91 5.89
N ILE A 15 -4.64 -7.75 5.39
CA ILE A 15 -5.37 -7.05 4.33
C ILE A 15 -5.08 -7.70 2.97
N PHE A 16 -3.81 -7.72 2.57
CA PHE A 16 -3.39 -8.23 1.28
C PHE A 16 -3.27 -9.76 1.33
N ASP A 17 -3.53 -10.42 0.21
CA ASP A 17 -3.55 -11.89 0.04
C ASP A 17 -4.56 -12.67 0.90
N THR A 18 -5.25 -11.99 1.83
CA THR A 18 -6.36 -12.52 2.63
C THR A 18 -7.68 -11.84 2.28
N LEU A 19 -7.87 -10.55 2.56
CA LEU A 19 -9.12 -9.84 2.28
C LEU A 19 -9.20 -9.33 0.84
N VAL A 20 -8.09 -8.80 0.33
CA VAL A 20 -8.00 -8.33 -1.05
C VAL A 20 -6.86 -9.01 -1.78
N SER A 21 -7.04 -9.19 -3.08
CA SER A 21 -6.01 -9.72 -3.97
C SER A 21 -5.82 -8.76 -5.15
N ARG A 22 -4.67 -8.85 -5.84
CA ARG A 22 -4.32 -7.96 -6.94
C ARG A 22 -4.47 -8.68 -8.29
N ARG A 23 -4.96 -7.97 -9.31
CA ARG A 23 -5.05 -8.44 -10.72
C ARG A 23 -3.73 -8.26 -11.47
N ILE A 24 -2.62 -8.44 -10.76
CA ILE A 24 -1.26 -8.38 -11.30
C ILE A 24 -0.45 -9.52 -10.65
N TYR A 25 0.59 -9.98 -11.34
CA TYR A 25 1.32 -11.17 -10.90
C TYR A 25 2.18 -10.91 -9.66
N ARG A 26 2.87 -9.76 -9.63
CA ARG A 26 3.67 -9.31 -8.48
C ARG A 26 3.29 -7.88 -8.09
N PRO A 27 3.36 -7.50 -6.80
CA PRO A 27 3.12 -6.12 -6.38
C PRO A 27 3.95 -5.09 -7.15
N ARG A 28 5.21 -5.41 -7.49
CA ARG A 28 6.10 -4.53 -8.27
C ARG A 28 5.65 -4.28 -9.70
N ASP A 29 4.80 -5.16 -10.27
CA ASP A 29 4.27 -4.97 -11.63
C ASP A 29 3.34 -3.74 -11.71
N LEU A 30 2.83 -3.28 -10.55
CA LEU A 30 2.09 -2.02 -10.45
C LEU A 30 2.92 -0.84 -11.00
N PHE A 31 4.23 -0.83 -10.74
CA PHE A 31 5.08 0.29 -11.13
C PHE A 31 5.29 0.34 -12.65
N SER A 32 5.26 -0.79 -13.35
CA SER A 32 5.25 -0.83 -14.82
C SER A 32 3.95 -0.30 -15.42
N LEU A 33 2.81 -0.57 -14.76
CA LEU A 33 1.54 0.05 -15.14
C LEU A 33 1.57 1.56 -14.88
N MET A 34 2.10 1.99 -13.74
CA MET A 34 2.27 3.41 -13.43
C MET A 34 3.15 4.11 -14.47
N GLN A 35 4.29 3.53 -14.83
CA GLN A 35 5.16 4.07 -15.89
C GLN A 35 4.38 4.31 -17.19
N SER A 36 3.58 3.34 -17.60
CA SER A 36 2.76 3.46 -18.81
C SER A 36 1.75 4.60 -18.70
N THR A 37 1.09 4.75 -17.55
CA THR A 37 0.17 5.88 -17.30
C THR A 37 0.92 7.22 -17.30
N LEU A 38 2.04 7.32 -16.57
CA LEU A 38 2.86 8.53 -16.47
C LEU A 38 3.36 9.00 -17.84
N ALA A 39 3.71 8.08 -18.75
CA ALA A 39 4.12 8.40 -20.11
C ALA A 39 3.01 9.06 -20.96
N THR A 40 1.74 8.85 -20.61
CA THR A 40 0.59 9.45 -21.30
C THR A 40 0.06 10.73 -20.63
N GLU A 41 0.55 11.03 -19.42
CA GLU A 41 0.11 12.17 -18.64
C GLU A 41 0.74 13.49 -19.13
N LYS A 42 -0.07 14.55 -19.21
CA LYS A 42 0.35 15.84 -19.77
C LYS A 42 1.11 16.74 -18.79
N PHE A 43 1.27 16.32 -17.54
CA PHE A 43 1.90 17.15 -16.51
C PHE A 43 3.42 17.02 -16.44
N PHE A 44 4.01 16.05 -17.14
CA PHE A 44 5.45 16.02 -17.38
C PHE A 44 5.75 16.76 -18.68
N ILE A 45 6.60 17.77 -18.60
CA ILE A 45 6.80 18.75 -19.69
C ILE A 45 8.28 18.94 -20.03
N SER A 46 9.19 18.45 -19.20
CA SER A 46 10.64 18.57 -19.41
C SER A 46 11.27 17.25 -19.82
N ALA A 47 12.35 17.31 -20.61
CA ALA A 47 13.16 16.15 -20.98
C ALA A 47 13.74 15.40 -19.76
N TYR A 48 14.00 16.13 -18.67
CA TYR A 48 14.44 15.55 -17.41
C TYR A 48 13.38 14.64 -16.78
N GLU A 49 12.13 15.13 -16.72
CA GLU A 49 11.00 14.35 -16.21
C GLU A 49 10.73 13.11 -17.06
N ILE A 50 10.89 13.21 -18.39
CA ILE A 50 10.76 12.06 -19.30
C ILE A 50 11.76 10.95 -18.95
N GLY A 51 13.02 11.30 -18.65
CA GLY A 51 14.04 10.31 -18.24
C GLY A 51 13.70 9.58 -16.92
N ILE A 52 12.94 10.21 -16.03
CA ILE A 52 12.41 9.58 -14.81
C ILE A 52 11.31 8.58 -15.16
N ILE A 53 10.42 8.94 -16.08
CA ILE A 53 9.32 8.05 -16.52
C ILE A 53 9.91 6.78 -17.14
N ASP A 54 10.88 6.89 -18.03
CA ASP A 54 11.48 5.75 -18.75
C ASP A 54 12.10 4.69 -17.82
N ASN A 55 12.49 5.08 -16.61
CA ASN A 55 13.09 4.20 -15.59
C ASN A 55 12.26 4.12 -14.30
N PHE A 56 11.00 4.56 -14.33
CA PHE A 56 10.19 4.74 -13.13
C PHE A 56 10.09 3.48 -12.24
N PRO A 57 9.88 2.25 -12.77
CA PRO A 57 9.78 1.06 -11.93
C PRO A 57 11.04 0.81 -11.10
N GLU A 58 12.22 0.97 -11.71
CA GLU A 58 13.49 0.76 -11.04
C GLU A 58 13.74 1.87 -10.01
N ILE A 59 13.53 3.14 -10.39
CA ILE A 59 13.65 4.29 -9.48
C ILE A 59 12.78 4.07 -8.24
N ARG A 60 11.52 3.66 -8.43
CA ARG A 60 10.55 3.47 -7.36
C ARG A 60 10.92 2.31 -6.43
N VAL A 61 11.42 1.19 -6.96
CA VAL A 61 11.90 0.05 -6.14
C VAL A 61 13.15 0.44 -5.36
N GLN A 62 14.12 1.10 -6.00
CA GLN A 62 15.36 1.52 -5.35
C GLN A 62 15.12 2.59 -4.28
N ALA A 63 14.13 3.45 -4.46
CA ALA A 63 13.72 4.42 -3.45
C ALA A 63 13.17 3.74 -2.19
N GLU A 64 12.39 2.68 -2.32
CA GLU A 64 11.91 1.91 -1.17
C GLU A 64 13.08 1.26 -0.42
N VAL A 65 13.99 0.60 -1.14
CA VAL A 65 15.20 0.01 -0.54
C VAL A 65 16.00 1.08 0.22
N SER A 66 16.26 2.23 -0.44
CA SER A 66 16.99 3.34 0.17
C SER A 66 16.31 3.85 1.44
N ALA A 67 14.98 4.01 1.41
CA ALA A 67 14.21 4.49 2.56
C ALA A 67 14.27 3.52 3.74
N ARG A 68 14.14 2.21 3.48
CA ARG A 68 14.26 1.15 4.49
C ARG A 68 15.67 1.12 5.10
N GLU A 69 16.71 1.16 4.27
CA GLU A 69 18.10 1.20 4.74
C GLU A 69 18.40 2.46 5.57
N ASN A 70 17.95 3.62 5.11
CA ASN A 70 18.12 4.89 5.83
C ASN A 70 17.41 4.88 7.18
N ARG A 71 16.23 4.26 7.24
CA ARG A 71 15.49 4.09 8.49
C ARG A 71 16.29 3.26 9.50
N VAL A 72 16.73 2.07 9.10
CA VAL A 72 17.51 1.18 9.98
C VAL A 72 18.82 1.84 10.40
N ARG A 73 19.50 2.53 9.48
CA ARG A 73 20.74 3.27 9.78
C ARG A 73 20.52 4.37 10.82
N ARG A 74 19.38 5.07 10.77
CA ARG A 74 19.10 6.22 11.62
C ARG A 74 18.54 5.84 12.99
N PHE A 75 17.70 4.81 13.06
CA PHE A 75 16.94 4.48 14.26
C PHE A 75 17.23 3.07 14.83
N GLY A 76 17.89 2.20 14.06
CA GLY A 76 17.98 0.77 14.36
C GLY A 76 16.63 0.05 14.22
N GLY A 77 16.64 -1.27 14.34
CA GLY A 77 15.41 -2.08 14.41
C GLY A 77 14.70 -2.30 13.08
N GLU A 78 13.36 -2.21 13.10
CA GLU A 78 12.47 -2.58 11.99
C GLU A 78 12.57 -1.60 10.79
N PRO A 79 12.60 -2.11 9.54
CA PRO A 79 12.72 -1.31 8.32
C PRO A 79 11.38 -0.72 7.85
N GLU A 80 10.40 -0.52 8.72
CA GLU A 80 9.02 -0.17 8.34
C GLU A 80 8.82 1.31 8.03
N ILE A 81 8.54 1.64 6.78
CA ILE A 81 8.47 3.03 6.28
C ILE A 81 7.07 3.39 5.78
N LEU A 82 6.81 4.68 5.58
CA LEU A 82 5.63 5.21 4.90
C LEU A 82 5.94 5.50 3.43
N ILE A 83 4.90 5.52 2.59
CA ILE A 83 5.00 5.90 1.18
C ILE A 83 5.66 7.28 1.01
N SER A 84 5.39 8.24 1.90
CA SER A 84 6.03 9.55 1.86
C SER A 84 7.56 9.46 1.97
N GLU A 85 8.07 8.58 2.83
CA GLU A 85 9.51 8.39 3.02
C GLU A 85 10.18 7.77 1.78
N ILE A 86 9.45 6.94 1.02
CA ILE A 86 9.91 6.42 -0.27
C ILE A 86 10.05 7.57 -1.27
N TYR A 87 9.02 8.41 -1.40
CA TYR A 87 9.04 9.51 -2.37
C TYR A 87 9.98 10.64 -1.97
N ASP A 88 10.28 10.80 -0.68
CA ASP A 88 11.36 11.67 -0.21
C ASP A 88 12.73 11.21 -0.74
N GLU A 89 12.99 9.90 -0.84
CA GLU A 89 14.22 9.39 -1.46
C GLU A 89 14.29 9.67 -2.97
N ILE A 90 13.15 9.63 -3.66
CA ILE A 90 13.07 10.04 -5.07
C ILE A 90 13.38 11.54 -5.19
N LEU A 91 12.78 12.39 -4.36
CA LEU A 91 13.02 13.84 -4.35
C LEU A 91 14.48 14.19 -4.07
N LYS A 92 15.15 13.50 -3.15
CA LYS A 92 16.58 13.71 -2.86
C LYS A 92 17.46 13.46 -4.09
N LYS A 93 17.16 12.43 -4.87
CA LYS A 93 17.90 12.09 -6.10
C LYS A 93 17.49 12.96 -7.29
N HIS A 94 16.25 13.47 -7.27
CA HIS A 94 15.65 14.25 -8.35
C HIS A 94 15.04 15.57 -7.83
N PRO A 95 15.85 16.51 -7.32
CA PRO A 95 15.36 17.74 -6.68
C PRO A 95 14.64 18.72 -7.63
N GLN A 96 14.67 18.46 -8.94
CA GLN A 96 13.96 19.22 -9.98
C GLN A 96 12.47 18.85 -10.03
N LEU A 97 12.07 17.70 -9.47
CA LEU A 97 10.67 17.35 -9.34
C LEU A 97 10.00 18.29 -8.33
N SER A 98 8.91 18.93 -8.74
CA SER A 98 8.14 19.76 -7.82
C SER A 98 7.42 18.89 -6.77
N PRO A 99 7.21 19.37 -5.54
CA PRO A 99 6.39 18.67 -4.54
C PRO A 99 4.98 18.35 -5.04
N ALA A 100 4.40 19.22 -5.89
CA ALA A 100 3.10 18.99 -6.52
C ALA A 100 3.13 17.83 -7.51
N THR A 101 4.20 17.69 -8.30
CA THR A 101 4.41 16.55 -9.21
C THR A 101 4.51 15.26 -8.41
N VAL A 102 5.31 15.25 -7.34
CA VAL A 102 5.44 14.06 -6.48
C VAL A 102 4.14 13.66 -5.83
N LYS A 103 3.35 14.62 -5.34
CA LYS A 103 2.01 14.34 -4.83
C LYS A 103 1.14 13.65 -5.89
N LYS A 104 1.15 14.12 -7.14
CA LYS A 104 0.39 13.47 -8.24
C LYS A 104 0.84 12.03 -8.49
N ILE A 105 2.14 11.75 -8.37
CA ILE A 105 2.66 10.38 -8.56
C ILE A 105 2.23 9.47 -7.38
N ILE A 106 2.27 9.97 -6.14
CA ILE A 106 1.74 9.25 -4.96
C ILE A 106 0.24 8.98 -5.14
N ASP A 107 -0.53 10.01 -5.51
CA ASP A 107 -1.96 9.88 -5.76
C ASP A 107 -2.22 8.82 -6.86
N LEU A 108 -1.42 8.80 -7.92
CA LEU A 108 -1.48 7.78 -8.98
C LEU A 108 -1.17 6.38 -8.44
N GLU A 109 -0.15 6.19 -7.60
CA GLU A 109 0.16 4.88 -7.01
C GLU A 109 -1.04 4.33 -6.22
N ILE A 110 -1.67 5.18 -5.42
CA ILE A 110 -2.86 4.83 -4.63
C ILE A 110 -4.06 4.50 -5.53
N GLN A 111 -4.29 5.29 -6.58
CA GLN A 111 -5.36 5.01 -7.55
C GLN A 111 -5.11 3.70 -8.30
N MET A 112 -3.86 3.42 -8.69
CA MET A 112 -3.51 2.19 -9.39
C MET A 112 -3.67 0.97 -8.49
N GLU A 113 -3.28 1.05 -7.20
CA GLU A 113 -3.60 0.00 -6.21
C GLU A 113 -5.11 -0.26 -6.17
N LYS A 114 -5.92 0.81 -6.07
CA LYS A 114 -7.39 0.69 -6.08
C LYS A 114 -7.94 0.00 -7.34
N ILE A 115 -7.37 0.27 -8.51
CA ILE A 115 -7.80 -0.31 -9.79
C ILE A 115 -7.48 -1.81 -9.86
N VAL A 116 -6.30 -2.22 -9.40
CA VAL A 116 -5.87 -3.62 -9.51
C VAL A 116 -6.40 -4.49 -8.37
N LEU A 117 -6.82 -3.89 -7.25
CA LEU A 117 -7.35 -4.62 -6.12
C LEU A 117 -8.78 -5.13 -6.37
N TYR A 118 -9.06 -6.31 -5.85
CA TYR A 118 -10.40 -6.88 -5.82
C TYR A 118 -10.63 -7.67 -4.55
N LYS A 119 -11.91 -7.75 -4.15
CA LYS A 119 -12.37 -8.50 -2.98
C LYS A 119 -12.05 -9.99 -3.13
N ASN A 120 -11.32 -10.56 -2.18
CA ASN A 120 -11.10 -12.00 -2.12
C ASN A 120 -12.33 -12.68 -1.50
N ALA A 121 -13.03 -13.50 -2.28
CA ALA A 121 -14.29 -14.12 -1.84
C ALA A 121 -14.14 -14.98 -0.58
N ARG A 122 -13.03 -15.72 -0.44
CA ARG A 122 -12.80 -16.58 0.72
C ARG A 122 -12.50 -15.74 1.96
N GLY A 123 -11.62 -14.75 1.84
CA GLY A 123 -11.31 -13.84 2.94
C GLY A 123 -12.53 -13.04 3.39
N SER A 124 -13.33 -12.54 2.45
CA SER A 124 -14.60 -11.85 2.74
C SER A 124 -15.57 -12.72 3.54
N CYS A 125 -15.74 -13.99 3.14
CA CYS A 125 -16.63 -14.90 3.85
C CYS A 125 -16.16 -15.14 5.29
N LEU A 126 -14.85 -15.30 5.51
CA LEU A 126 -14.29 -15.47 6.86
C LEU A 126 -14.42 -14.19 7.71
N PHE A 127 -14.18 -13.03 7.11
CA PHE A 127 -14.35 -11.73 7.75
C PHE A 127 -15.80 -11.50 8.22
N GLU A 128 -16.77 -11.70 7.33
CA GLU A 128 -18.20 -11.59 7.63
C GLU A 128 -18.63 -12.62 8.69
N LYS A 129 -18.08 -13.85 8.60
CA LYS A 129 -18.34 -14.89 9.59
C LYS A 129 -17.81 -14.50 10.98
N ALA A 130 -16.59 -13.97 11.08
CA ALA A 130 -16.01 -13.54 12.35
C ALA A 130 -16.84 -12.42 13.01
N ILE A 131 -17.32 -11.45 12.21
CA ILE A 131 -18.22 -10.40 12.70
C ILE A 131 -19.54 -11.00 13.19
N SER A 132 -20.18 -11.86 12.38
CA SER A 132 -21.47 -12.48 12.76
C SER A 132 -21.38 -13.41 13.99
N ASP A 133 -20.21 -13.99 14.27
CA ASP A 133 -19.94 -14.75 15.49
C ASP A 133 -19.66 -13.87 16.72
N GLY A 134 -19.67 -12.55 16.58
CA GLY A 134 -19.49 -11.59 17.67
C GLY A 134 -18.03 -11.34 18.05
N CYS A 135 -17.07 -11.71 17.19
CA CYS A 135 -15.66 -11.43 17.45
C CYS A 135 -15.35 -9.95 17.27
N LYS A 136 -14.44 -9.42 18.09
CA LYS A 136 -13.77 -8.16 17.77
C LYS A 136 -12.84 -8.39 16.59
N VAL A 137 -13.04 -7.67 15.49
CA VAL A 137 -12.18 -7.76 14.30
C VAL A 137 -11.18 -6.61 14.29
N ILE A 138 -9.93 -6.90 13.89
CA ILE A 138 -8.90 -5.91 13.59
C ILE A 138 -8.26 -6.23 12.23
N LEU A 139 -7.86 -5.21 11.48
CA LEU A 139 -7.20 -5.36 10.19
C LEU A 139 -5.76 -4.89 10.30
N ILE A 140 -4.83 -5.66 9.75
CA ILE A 140 -3.39 -5.41 9.86
C ILE A 140 -2.73 -5.60 8.50
N SER A 141 -1.69 -4.82 8.21
CA SER A 141 -0.99 -4.89 6.93
C SER A 141 0.48 -4.52 7.08
N ASP A 142 1.36 -5.35 6.53
CA ASP A 142 2.79 -5.04 6.42
C ASP A 142 3.02 -4.24 5.15
N MET A 143 2.66 -2.96 5.17
CA MET A 143 2.67 -2.09 4.00
C MET A 143 3.12 -0.68 4.37
N TYR A 144 3.68 0.00 3.37
CA TYR A 144 4.07 1.41 3.48
C TYR A 144 2.89 2.39 3.37
N LEU A 145 1.68 1.90 3.12
CA LEU A 145 0.49 2.76 3.00
C LEU A 145 -0.09 3.08 4.38
N PRO A 146 -0.41 4.36 4.67
CA PRO A 146 -1.11 4.76 5.89
C PRO A 146 -2.44 4.01 6.09
N SER A 147 -2.85 3.78 7.34
CA SER A 147 -4.12 3.12 7.68
C SER A 147 -5.33 3.82 7.08
N ALA A 148 -5.30 5.16 6.95
CA ALA A 148 -6.33 5.93 6.28
C ALA A 148 -6.50 5.49 4.81
N ILE A 149 -5.39 5.32 4.08
CA ILE A 149 -5.41 4.86 2.68
C ILE A 149 -5.84 3.39 2.61
N LEU A 150 -5.36 2.54 3.52
CA LEU A 150 -5.79 1.14 3.57
C LEU A 150 -7.32 1.00 3.78
N LYS A 151 -7.91 1.88 4.60
CA LYS A 151 -9.37 1.94 4.78
C LYS A 151 -10.09 2.31 3.49
N GLU A 152 -9.58 3.29 2.74
CA GLU A 152 -10.13 3.69 1.45
C GLU A 152 -10.09 2.55 0.42
N LEU A 153 -8.96 1.82 0.34
CA LEU A 153 -8.80 0.67 -0.54
C LEU A 153 -9.81 -0.44 -0.20
N LEU A 154 -9.93 -0.81 1.08
CA LEU A 154 -10.89 -1.83 1.52
C LEU A 154 -12.34 -1.41 1.26
N THR A 155 -12.70 -0.15 1.54
CA THR A 155 -14.04 0.38 1.27
C THR A 155 -14.35 0.32 -0.22
N SER A 156 -13.38 0.65 -1.08
CA SER A 156 -13.55 0.53 -2.53
C SER A 156 -13.73 -0.90 -3.04
N CYS A 157 -13.25 -1.88 -2.29
CA CYS A 157 -13.48 -3.31 -2.54
C CYS A 157 -14.80 -3.82 -1.96
N GLY A 158 -15.63 -2.96 -1.36
CA GLY A 158 -16.94 -3.32 -0.83
C GLY A 158 -16.92 -3.91 0.59
N TYR A 159 -15.93 -3.56 1.40
CA TYR A 159 -15.92 -3.85 2.83
C TYR A 159 -16.54 -2.69 3.63
N ASP A 160 -17.47 -2.99 4.55
CA ASP A 160 -17.90 -2.04 5.59
C ASP A 160 -17.00 -2.21 6.83
N ILE A 161 -16.11 -1.24 7.03
CA ILE A 161 -15.09 -1.23 8.07
C ILE A 161 -15.09 0.06 8.88
N SER A 162 -16.18 0.82 8.83
CA SER A 162 -16.33 2.14 9.49
C SER A 162 -15.93 2.12 10.98
N ASN A 163 -16.23 1.01 11.67
CA ASN A 163 -15.94 0.82 13.10
C ASN A 163 -14.85 -0.22 13.39
N ILE A 164 -14.05 -0.59 12.38
CA ILE A 164 -13.02 -1.63 12.51
C ILE A 164 -11.63 -0.98 12.54
N PRO A 165 -10.81 -1.23 13.58
CA PRO A 165 -9.43 -0.76 13.62
C PRO A 165 -8.61 -1.32 12.47
N VAL A 166 -7.81 -0.45 11.85
CA VAL A 166 -6.86 -0.79 10.76
C VAL A 166 -5.49 -0.29 11.16
N TYR A 167 -4.49 -1.17 11.11
CA TYR A 167 -3.11 -0.86 11.46
C TYR A 167 -2.19 -1.14 10.28
N SER A 168 -1.28 -0.21 10.02
CA SER A 168 -0.24 -0.32 9.00
C SER A 168 1.12 -0.42 9.67
N SER A 169 1.92 -1.42 9.32
CA SER A 169 3.30 -1.54 9.82
C SER A 169 4.12 -0.27 9.57
N GLY A 170 3.89 0.41 8.43
CA GLY A 170 4.53 1.66 8.08
C GLY A 170 4.23 2.78 9.07
N GLU A 171 3.01 2.85 9.63
CA GLU A 171 2.61 3.83 10.66
C GLU A 171 3.06 3.39 12.05
N GLU A 172 2.85 2.11 12.40
CA GLU A 172 3.20 1.53 13.70
C GLU A 172 4.70 1.32 13.88
N ARG A 173 5.47 1.46 12.79
CA ARG A 173 6.93 1.28 12.73
C ARG A 173 7.38 -0.12 13.13
N TYR A 174 6.53 -1.12 12.89
CA TYR A 174 6.73 -2.49 13.35
C TYR A 174 5.95 -3.48 12.48
N SER A 175 6.61 -4.56 12.06
CA SER A 175 6.02 -5.62 11.22
C SER A 175 5.24 -6.66 12.05
N LYS A 176 4.29 -7.36 11.42
CA LYS A 176 3.59 -8.49 12.05
C LYS A 176 4.60 -9.62 12.31
N LYS A 177 4.59 -10.19 13.53
CA LYS A 177 5.40 -11.37 13.91
C LYS A 177 4.57 -12.64 13.91
#